data_AF-A0A7D9M787-F1
#
_entry.id   AF-A0A7D9M787-F1
#
_cell.length_a   1.000
_cell.length_b   1.000
_cell.length_c   1.000
_cell.angle_alpha   90.00
_cell.angle_beta   90.00
_cell.angle_gamma   90.00
#
_symmetry.space_group_name_H-M   'P 1'
#
loop_
_entity.id
_entity.type
_entity.pdbx_description
1 polymer ?
#
loop_
_entity_poly.entity_id
_entity_poly.type
_entity_poly.pdbx_seq_one_letter_code
_entity_poly.pdbx_strand_id
1 'polypeptide(L)'
;MATVVYNYFSENFGYVNNHNDVQYQRRYESFSTKDLKKSLKKLKLENGDILEIKFVAKKLRNLLNKSNTTDPNNTDSHASANIDHDSLI
;
A
#
# COMPACT_ATOMS: atom_id res chain seq x y z
N MET A 1 1.93 -24.55 15.51
CA MET A 1 0.58 -24.79 16.06
C MET A 1 -0.54 -24.02 15.33
N ALA A 2 -0.29 -23.40 14.16
CA ALA A 2 -1.33 -22.75 13.33
C ALA A 2 -1.89 -23.66 12.21
N THR A 3 -1.39 -24.89 12.10
CA THR A 3 -1.64 -25.81 10.98
C THR A 3 -2.93 -26.63 11.13
N VAL A 4 -3.28 -27.08 12.34
CA VAL A 4 -4.46 -27.94 12.55
C VAL A 4 -5.77 -27.19 12.31
N VAL A 5 -5.85 -25.95 12.79
CA VAL A 5 -7.03 -25.10 12.59
C VAL A 5 -7.19 -24.76 11.12
N TYR A 6 -6.11 -24.35 10.44
CA TYR A 6 -6.16 -24.04 9.02
C TYR A 6 -6.58 -25.26 8.18
N ASN A 7 -6.03 -26.44 8.47
CA ASN A 7 -6.38 -27.68 7.76
C ASN A 7 -7.87 -28.04 7.90
N TYR A 8 -8.42 -27.96 9.12
CA TYR A 8 -9.85 -28.21 9.36
C TYR A 8 -10.72 -27.29 8.51
N PHE A 9 -10.41 -25.98 8.48
CA PHE A 9 -11.20 -25.05 7.68
C PHE A 9 -11.00 -25.24 6.17
N SER A 10 -9.77 -25.51 5.72
CA SER A 10 -9.51 -25.68 4.29
C SER A 10 -10.09 -26.97 3.72
N GLU A 11 -10.15 -28.05 4.50
CA GLU A 11 -10.75 -29.32 4.09
C GLU A 11 -12.28 -29.27 4.07
N ASN A 12 -12.90 -28.55 5.02
CA ASN A 12 -14.37 -28.49 5.14
C ASN A 12 -15.01 -27.37 4.31
N PHE A 13 -14.31 -26.25 4.10
CA PHE A 13 -14.85 -25.07 3.41
C PHE A 13 -14.09 -24.72 2.12
N GLY A 14 -13.08 -25.52 1.77
CA GLY A 14 -12.23 -25.29 0.61
C GLY A 14 -11.07 -24.33 0.88
N TYR A 15 -10.13 -24.28 -0.05
CA TYR A 15 -8.98 -23.40 0.02
C TYR A 15 -9.34 -22.00 -0.47
N VAL A 16 -8.84 -20.97 0.23
CA VAL A 16 -8.81 -19.62 -0.34
C VAL A 16 -7.75 -19.62 -1.43
N ASN A 17 -8.14 -19.96 -2.66
CA ASN A 17 -7.31 -19.73 -3.82
C ASN A 17 -7.00 -18.23 -3.86
N ASN A 18 -5.72 -17.88 -3.68
CA ASN A 18 -5.22 -16.55 -4.01
C ASN A 18 -5.57 -16.35 -5.49
N HIS A 19 -6.64 -15.60 -5.73
CA HIS A 19 -7.19 -15.42 -7.05
C HIS A 19 -6.13 -14.73 -7.93
N ASN A 20 -6.13 -15.06 -9.21
CA ASN A 20 -5.11 -14.61 -10.15
C ASN A 20 -5.24 -13.10 -10.39
N ASP A 21 -4.66 -12.31 -9.50
CA ASP A 21 -4.59 -10.84 -9.52
C ASP A 21 -3.90 -10.30 -10.78
N VAL A 22 -3.30 -11.16 -11.60
CA VAL A 22 -2.51 -10.83 -12.80
C VAL A 22 -3.25 -9.88 -13.74
N GLN A 23 -4.56 -10.08 -13.94
CA GLN A 23 -5.36 -9.21 -14.82
C GLN A 23 -5.50 -7.80 -14.25
N TYR A 24 -5.85 -7.68 -12.97
CA TYR A 24 -5.96 -6.38 -12.30
C TYR A 24 -4.58 -5.73 -12.10
N GLN A 25 -3.54 -6.53 -11.89
CA GLN A 25 -2.19 -6.06 -11.69
C GLN A 25 -1.69 -5.28 -12.90
N ARG A 26 -1.83 -5.83 -14.11
CA ARG A 26 -1.49 -5.11 -15.36
C ARG A 26 -2.35 -3.87 -15.56
N ARG A 27 -3.67 -3.98 -15.35
CA ARG A 27 -4.61 -2.87 -15.57
C ARG A 27 -4.29 -1.65 -14.69
N TYR A 28 -3.95 -1.89 -13.43
CA TYR A 28 -3.76 -0.84 -12.44
C TYR A 28 -2.29 -0.55 -12.14
N GLU A 29 -1.33 -1.15 -12.86
CA GLU A 29 0.11 -1.05 -12.59
C GLU A 29 0.60 0.39 -12.52
N SER A 30 0.27 1.17 -13.55
CA SER A 30 0.68 2.55 -13.76
C SER A 30 -0.21 3.60 -13.07
N PHE A 31 -1.23 3.19 -12.31
CA PHE A 31 -2.21 4.12 -11.75
C PHE A 31 -1.64 4.86 -10.55
N SER A 32 -1.82 6.18 -10.52
CA SER A 32 -1.49 6.98 -9.35
C SER A 32 -2.47 6.73 -8.20
N THR A 33 -2.13 7.21 -7.00
CA THR A 33 -3.05 7.15 -5.84
C THR A 33 -4.36 7.87 -6.09
N LYS A 34 -4.35 8.98 -6.87
CA LYS A 34 -5.56 9.72 -7.25
C LYS A 34 -6.42 8.90 -8.20
N ASP A 35 -5.80 8.25 -9.18
CA ASP A 35 -6.51 7.41 -10.15
C ASP A 35 -7.13 6.18 -9.48
N LEU A 36 -6.40 5.53 -8.57
CA LEU A 36 -6.91 4.41 -7.79
C LEU A 36 -8.10 4.80 -6.91
N LYS A 37 -8.09 6.00 -6.30
CA LYS A 37 -9.26 6.51 -5.55
C LYS A 37 -10.46 6.71 -6.45
N LYS A 38 -10.26 7.27 -7.65
CA LYS A 38 -11.33 7.50 -8.63
C LYS A 38 -11.91 6.17 -9.13
N SER A 39 -11.05 5.21 -9.49
CA SER A 39 -11.44 3.87 -9.91
C SER A 39 -12.20 3.13 -8.80
N LEU A 40 -11.72 3.17 -7.56
CA LEU A 40 -12.40 2.54 -6.44
C LEU A 40 -13.78 3.13 -6.18
N LYS A 41 -13.92 4.45 -6.27
CA LYS A 41 -15.22 5.13 -6.15
C LYS A 41 -16.18 4.69 -7.25
N LYS A 42 -15.69 4.64 -8.50
CA LYS A 42 -16.48 4.20 -9.66
C LYS A 42 -16.96 2.75 -9.48
N LEU A 43 -16.04 1.83 -9.17
CA LEU A 43 -16.36 0.41 -8.98
C LEU A 43 -17.41 0.20 -7.88
N LYS A 44 -17.36 0.97 -6.79
CA LYS A 44 -18.37 0.88 -5.72
C LYS A 44 -19.73 1.41 -6.12
N LEU A 45 -19.79 2.46 -6.94
CA LEU A 45 -21.05 3.05 -7.41
C LEU A 45 -21.74 2.16 -8.44
N GLU A 46 -20.96 1.50 -9.29
CA GLU A 46 -21.46 0.68 -10.40
C GLU A 46 -21.70 -0.78 -9.98
N ASN A 47 -21.60 -1.13 -8.69
CA ASN A 47 -21.60 -2.51 -8.21
C ASN A 47 -20.64 -3.42 -9.00
N GLY A 48 -19.43 -2.89 -9.27
CA GLY A 48 -18.37 -3.60 -9.96
C GLY A 48 -17.90 -4.85 -9.21
N ASP A 49 -17.06 -5.64 -9.88
CA ASP A 49 -16.57 -6.90 -9.36
C ASP A 49 -15.94 -6.74 -7.96
N ILE A 50 -16.44 -7.52 -7.01
CA ILE A 50 -15.98 -7.49 -5.61
C ILE A 50 -14.49 -7.82 -5.49
N LEU A 51 -13.96 -8.65 -6.41
CA LEU A 51 -12.55 -9.01 -6.44
C LEU A 51 -11.70 -7.83 -6.92
N GLU A 52 -12.14 -7.13 -7.97
CA GLU A 52 -11.49 -5.92 -8.46
C GLU A 52 -11.51 -4.81 -7.40
N ILE A 53 -12.63 -4.64 -6.69
CA ILE A 53 -12.76 -3.69 -5.57
C ILE A 53 -11.75 -4.01 -4.47
N LYS A 54 -11.65 -5.28 -4.06
CA LYS A 54 -10.68 -5.73 -3.05
C LYS A 54 -9.25 -5.47 -3.50
N PHE A 55 -8.93 -5.78 -4.75
CA PHE A 55 -7.61 -5.55 -5.32
C PHE A 55 -7.22 -4.07 -5.31
N VAL A 56 -8.07 -3.20 -5.87
CA VAL A 56 -7.82 -1.75 -5.95
C VAL A 56 -7.72 -1.14 -4.56
N ALA A 57 -8.58 -1.55 -3.61
CA ALA A 57 -8.52 -1.09 -2.23
C ALA A 57 -7.21 -1.51 -1.53
N LYS A 58 -6.77 -2.76 -1.70
CA LYS A 58 -5.49 -3.27 -1.16
C LYS A 58 -4.31 -2.50 -1.75
N LYS A 59 -4.30 -2.28 -3.07
CA LYS A 59 -3.24 -1.54 -3.76
C LYS A 59 -3.16 -0.09 -3.30
N LEU A 60 -4.30 0.59 -3.18
CA LEU A 60 -4.37 1.95 -2.67
C LEU A 60 -3.85 2.05 -1.23
N ARG A 61 -4.26 1.13 -0.35
CA ARG A 61 -3.76 1.06 1.04
C ARG A 61 -2.25 0.88 1.08
N ASN A 62 -1.69 -0.01 0.26
CA ASN A 62 -0.25 -0.25 0.22
C ASN A 62 0.53 0.99 -0.22
N LEU A 63 0.03 1.73 -1.22
CA LEU A 63 0.67 2.97 -1.66
C LEU A 63 0.64 4.07 -0.60
N LEU A 64 -0.49 4.22 0.10
CA LEU A 64 -0.65 5.20 1.18
C LEU A 64 0.21 4.86 2.40
N ASN A 65 0.33 3.57 2.72
CA ASN A 65 1.18 3.14 3.83
C ASN A 65 2.67 3.36 3.52
N LYS A 66 3.10 3.11 2.26
CA LYS A 66 4.47 3.37 1.82
C LYS A 66 4.85 4.86 1.87
N SER A 67 3.92 5.77 1.54
CA SER A 67 4.18 7.21 1.64
C SER A 67 4.26 7.71 3.09
N ASN A 68 3.69 6.98 4.04
CA ASN A 68 3.71 7.33 5.46
C ASN A 68 4.87 6.68 6.24
N THR A 69 5.70 5.87 5.57
CA THR A 69 6.91 5.25 6.15
C THR A 69 8.19 6.01 5.77
N THR A 70 8.10 7.33 5.58
CA THR A 70 9.26 8.21 5.74
C THR A 70 9.47 8.40 7.25
N ASP A 71 10.28 7.52 7.82
CA ASP A 71 10.75 7.58 9.20
C ASP A 71 11.47 8.93 9.46
N PRO A 72 11.15 9.67 10.54
CA PRO A 72 11.86 10.89 10.93
C PRO A 72 13.25 10.65 11.58
N ASN A 73 13.82 9.45 11.49
CA ASN A 73 15.12 9.11 12.10
C ASN A 73 16.26 8.97 11.08
N ASN A 74 16.58 10.05 10.36
CA ASN A 74 17.92 10.20 9.78
C ASN A 74 18.59 11.47 10.32
N THR A 75 18.98 11.38 11.58
CA THR A 75 19.99 12.24 12.18
C THR A 75 21.35 11.78 11.64
N ASP A 76 21.75 12.30 10.49
CA ASP A 76 23.17 12.31 10.14
C ASP A 76 23.56 13.71 9.66
N SER A 77 23.86 14.53 10.66
CA SER A 77 25.05 15.38 10.74
C SER A 77 25.59 15.92 9.41
N HIS A 78 24.98 16.99 8.90
CA HIS A 78 25.70 18.03 8.16
C HIS A 78 25.06 19.40 8.40
N ALA A 79 24.93 19.77 9.67
CA ALA A 79 24.91 21.19 10.04
C ALA A 79 26.36 21.67 9.99
N SER A 80 26.81 22.07 8.79
CA SER A 80 27.99 22.93 8.67
C SER A 80 27.59 24.25 9.32
N ALA A 81 27.92 24.40 10.61
CA ALA A 81 27.78 25.67 11.30
C ALA A 81 28.80 26.62 10.67
N ASN A 82 28.35 27.44 9.73
CA ASN A 82 28.98 28.73 9.46
C ASN A 82 28.85 29.54 10.75
N ILE A 83 29.89 29.48 11.58
CA ILE A 83 30.10 30.48 12.62
C ILE A 83 30.91 31.58 11.95
N ASP A 84 30.19 32.53 11.36
CA ASP A 84 30.73 33.83 11.00
C ASP A 84 31.17 34.51 12.30
N HIS A 85 32.46 34.40 12.63
CA HIS A 85 33.09 35.28 13.62
C HIS A 85 33.67 36.50 12.88
N ASP A 86 32.77 37.38 12.49
CA ASP A 86 33.11 38.74 12.05
C ASP A 86 33.18 39.66 13.29
N SER A 87 34.41 40.10 13.56
CA SER A 87 34.84 41.44 13.97
C SER A 87 34.23 42.18 15.19
N LEU A 88 35.18 42.56 16.08
CA LEU A 88 35.26 43.81 16.89
C LEU A 88 34.26 43.90 18.06
N ILE A 89 34.65 44.25 19.30
CA ILE A 89 35.47 45.39 19.78
C ILE A 89 36.15 44.98 21.09
#